data_AF-A0A6G0P8V2-F1
#
_entry.id   AF-A0A6G0P8V2-F1
#
_cell.length_a   1.000
_cell.length_b   1.000
_cell.length_c   1.000
_cell.angle_alpha   90.00
_cell.angle_beta   90.00
_cell.angle_gamma   90.00
#
_symmetry.space_group_name_H-M   'P 1'
#
loop_
_entity.id
_entity.type
_entity.pdbx_description
1 polymer ?
#
loop_
_entity_poly.entity_id
_entity_poly.type
_entity_poly.pdbx_seq_one_letter_code
_entity_poly.pdbx_strand_id
1 'polypeptide(L)'
;MEYKYSRSGNGSASPANKEEFQVLWSQLITQHSVVLPECVAQFREPALEELAAFGFDSCEYTQLAARTLLSGVIKRLPPTERSTLSAEYSAKLHWEMVRLETETGSSFLGAVGGVGTSGGASSTSQTSNSGATSGSGNSSSAGGESSVMSLSLVVERLGSLVLLMSMIGTYFPGEISPAGAREVCDVLVYLLKAPERFVASVSAELLTKGLMLFRPHLVDLSSLIIQLLLIDMREKLCSAQSEGGDEVPTGPGGSLANFNEGGTGGSNAAMSLLVEVGACESAFVLGLLQQEMHNHDRPAGFHESILLYMMELINTHYLLMCRHLPAFVDTVMACLDPTKPERRRRCLPLSTRCLHSLVRRFPMVDFHQETQRLALGAMEAVIVIYDLRTATKWRVLDGHASAVSAVRFRSDGQVLVSYAARDGSVRWWNSGNAGLFGGMLKMHQSCLKEHKLAALKEGGNGGAPASTGGASAGLKQIIQTCRFHFLTRKDNPGDGNSDQPKHILRLTREDASQVQFLL
;
A
#
# COMPACT_ATOMS: atom_id res chain seq x y z
N MET A 1 -33.88 6.51 12.41
CA MET A 1 -33.33 5.22 12.87
C MET A 1 -34.40 4.13 13.07
N GLU A 2 -35.70 4.46 13.13
CA GLU A 2 -36.80 3.48 13.32
C GLU A 2 -36.95 2.41 12.22
N TYR A 3 -36.32 2.57 11.06
CA TYR A 3 -36.39 1.57 9.98
C TYR A 3 -35.79 0.20 10.38
N LYS A 4 -34.98 0.14 11.44
CA LYS A 4 -34.46 -1.11 12.02
C LYS A 4 -35.46 -1.84 12.91
N TYR A 5 -36.42 -1.13 13.50
CA TYR A 5 -37.35 -1.70 14.49
C TYR A 5 -38.61 -2.32 13.87
N SER A 6 -38.83 -2.17 12.55
CA SER A 6 -39.96 -2.80 11.85
C SER A 6 -39.67 -4.21 11.33
N ARG A 7 -38.49 -4.79 11.59
CA ARG A 7 -38.05 -6.06 10.98
C ARG A 7 -38.07 -7.26 11.94
N SER A 8 -39.26 -7.56 12.47
CA SER A 8 -39.62 -8.92 12.90
C SER A 8 -40.38 -9.59 11.75
N GLY A 9 -39.67 -10.11 10.76
CA GLY A 9 -40.30 -10.84 9.66
C GLY A 9 -39.32 -11.20 8.57
N ASN A 10 -39.13 -12.51 8.36
CA ASN A 10 -38.41 -13.11 7.24
C ASN A 10 -38.76 -12.41 5.92
N GLY A 11 -37.76 -11.82 5.26
CA GLY A 11 -37.96 -11.18 3.96
C GLY A 11 -36.73 -10.44 3.48
N SER A 12 -35.99 -11.08 2.57
CA SER A 12 -35.01 -10.46 1.69
C SER A 12 -35.64 -9.25 0.99
N ALA A 13 -35.28 -8.05 1.40
CA ALA A 13 -35.60 -6.83 0.68
C ALA A 13 -34.38 -5.92 0.75
N SER A 14 -33.67 -5.86 -0.39
CA SER A 14 -32.80 -4.74 -0.73
C SER A 14 -33.63 -3.45 -0.69
N PRO A 15 -33.10 -2.32 -0.19
CA PRO A 15 -33.85 -1.07 -0.15
C PRO A 15 -34.26 -0.66 -1.58
N ALA A 16 -35.54 -0.34 -1.75
CA ALA A 16 -36.13 -0.03 -3.05
C ALA A 16 -35.65 1.30 -3.65
N ASN A 17 -34.99 2.19 -2.90
CA ASN A 17 -34.37 3.42 -3.41
C ASN A 17 -33.10 3.76 -2.61
N LYS A 18 -31.92 3.36 -3.10
CA LYS A 18 -30.62 3.71 -2.49
C LYS A 18 -30.37 5.22 -2.45
N GLU A 19 -30.85 5.94 -3.47
CA GLU A 19 -30.67 7.38 -3.61
C GLU A 19 -31.45 8.17 -2.55
N GLU A 20 -32.71 7.81 -2.29
CA GLU A 20 -33.51 8.46 -1.24
C GLU A 20 -32.88 8.27 0.15
N PHE A 21 -32.34 7.08 0.43
CA PHE A 21 -31.66 6.81 1.69
C PHE A 21 -30.40 7.66 1.86
N GLN A 22 -29.62 7.84 0.78
CA GLN A 22 -28.43 8.70 0.79
C GLN A 22 -28.78 10.18 1.01
N VAL A 23 -29.86 10.65 0.38
CA VAL A 23 -30.35 12.03 0.56
C VAL A 23 -30.77 12.26 2.02
N LEU A 24 -31.52 11.33 2.62
CA LEU A 24 -31.97 11.45 4.01
C LEU A 24 -30.79 11.50 4.99
N TRP A 25 -29.77 10.66 4.81
CA TRP A 25 -28.55 10.73 5.65
C TRP A 25 -27.78 12.03 5.45
N SER A 26 -27.65 12.49 4.21
CA SER A 26 -26.97 13.76 3.91
C SER A 26 -27.69 14.95 4.54
N GLN A 27 -29.03 14.95 4.51
CA GLN A 27 -29.86 15.94 5.20
C GLN A 27 -29.67 15.87 6.70
N LEU A 28 -29.74 14.68 7.32
CA LEU A 28 -29.54 14.51 8.76
C LEU A 28 -28.17 15.02 9.19
N ILE A 29 -27.11 14.64 8.47
CA ILE A 29 -25.74 15.09 8.75
C ILE A 29 -25.65 16.61 8.67
N THR A 30 -26.23 17.24 7.65
CA THR A 30 -26.21 18.70 7.47
C THR A 30 -26.97 19.40 8.59
N GLN A 31 -28.18 18.95 8.89
CA GLN A 31 -29.01 19.52 9.94
C GLN A 31 -28.33 19.43 11.30
N HIS A 32 -27.80 18.26 11.64
CA HIS A 32 -27.20 18.02 12.94
C HIS A 32 -25.78 18.59 13.10
N SER A 33 -24.99 18.61 12.04
CA SER A 33 -23.59 19.04 12.13
C SER A 33 -23.41 20.55 12.00
N VAL A 34 -24.36 21.24 11.38
CA VAL A 34 -24.27 22.67 11.04
C VAL A 34 -25.48 23.44 11.54
N VAL A 35 -26.68 23.09 11.08
CA VAL A 35 -27.88 23.94 11.28
C VAL A 35 -28.32 24.00 12.74
N LEU A 36 -28.45 22.84 13.40
CA LEU A 36 -28.94 22.76 14.78
C LEU A 36 -27.99 23.44 15.80
N PRO A 37 -26.67 23.22 15.74
CA PRO A 37 -25.72 23.95 16.60
C PRO A 37 -25.78 25.47 16.44
N GLU A 38 -26.03 25.98 15.22
CA GLU A 38 -26.07 27.42 14.95
C GLU A 38 -27.42 28.07 15.30
N CYS A 39 -28.52 27.35 15.08
CA CYS A 39 -29.87 27.92 15.18
C CYS A 39 -30.52 27.73 16.56
N VAL A 40 -30.03 26.79 17.38
CA VAL A 40 -30.66 26.43 18.66
C VAL A 40 -29.76 26.83 19.83
N ALA A 41 -30.16 27.85 20.58
CA ALA A 41 -29.38 28.44 21.67
C ALA A 41 -29.01 27.49 22.83
N GLN A 42 -29.69 26.34 22.95
CA GLN A 42 -29.44 25.29 23.96
C GLN A 42 -29.36 23.91 23.33
N PHE A 43 -28.73 23.81 22.16
CA PHE A 43 -28.52 22.53 21.51
C PHE A 43 -27.70 21.59 22.41
N ARG A 44 -28.20 20.37 22.63
CA ARG A 44 -27.46 19.29 23.30
C ARG A 44 -27.02 18.28 22.27
N GLU A 45 -25.75 17.94 22.32
CA GLU A 45 -25.20 16.90 21.48
C GLU A 45 -25.80 15.52 21.82
N PRO A 46 -25.95 14.63 20.83
CA PRO A 46 -26.36 13.27 21.04
C PRO A 46 -25.29 12.50 21.81
N ALA A 47 -25.71 11.49 22.57
CA ALA A 47 -24.79 10.63 23.30
C ALA A 47 -23.79 9.97 22.33
N LEU A 48 -22.50 10.06 22.68
CA LEU A 48 -21.41 9.54 21.86
C LEU A 48 -21.52 8.02 21.68
N GLU A 49 -21.91 7.33 22.75
CA GLU A 49 -22.07 5.87 22.80
C GLU A 49 -23.17 5.38 21.87
N GLU A 50 -24.29 6.11 21.79
CA GLU A 50 -25.42 5.79 20.91
C GLU A 50 -25.04 5.94 19.45
N LEU A 51 -24.29 7.00 19.10
CA LEU A 51 -23.76 7.14 17.74
C LEU A 51 -22.72 6.06 17.43
N ALA A 52 -21.85 5.73 18.40
CA ALA A 52 -20.79 4.76 18.22
C ALA A 52 -21.30 3.32 18.05
N ALA A 53 -22.46 2.98 18.64
CA ALA A 53 -23.11 1.68 18.49
C ALA A 53 -23.41 1.31 17.02
N PHE A 54 -23.52 2.30 16.13
CA PHE A 54 -23.74 2.09 14.70
C PHE A 54 -22.45 2.06 13.87
N GLY A 55 -21.27 2.21 14.49
CA GLY A 55 -19.99 2.29 13.79
C GLY A 55 -19.59 1.02 13.03
N PHE A 56 -20.04 -0.14 13.53
CA PHE A 56 -19.83 -1.46 12.91
C PHE A 56 -21.14 -2.07 12.39
N ASP A 57 -22.14 -1.25 12.05
CA ASP A 57 -23.43 -1.75 11.55
C ASP A 57 -23.33 -2.44 10.17
N SER A 58 -24.12 -3.47 9.89
CA SER A 58 -24.09 -4.13 8.57
C SER A 58 -24.35 -3.19 7.36
N CYS A 59 -25.00 -2.04 7.56
CA CYS A 59 -25.29 -1.07 6.51
C CYS A 59 -24.20 0.02 6.41
N GLU A 60 -23.47 0.04 5.28
CA GLU A 60 -22.37 0.99 4.99
C GLU A 60 -22.79 2.46 5.16
N TYR A 61 -23.96 2.84 4.64
CA TYR A 61 -24.47 4.21 4.75
C TYR A 61 -24.73 4.60 6.22
N THR A 62 -25.27 3.68 7.03
CA THR A 62 -25.51 3.91 8.46
C THR A 62 -24.18 4.09 9.20
N GLN A 63 -23.20 3.24 8.94
CA GLN A 63 -21.86 3.38 9.54
C GLN A 63 -21.20 4.71 9.16
N LEU A 64 -21.23 5.08 7.87
CA LEU A 64 -20.62 6.32 7.39
C LEU A 64 -21.30 7.55 7.99
N ALA A 65 -22.63 7.55 8.06
CA ALA A 65 -23.38 8.64 8.67
C ALA A 65 -23.12 8.74 10.18
N ALA A 66 -23.14 7.62 10.90
CA ALA A 66 -22.84 7.57 12.33
C ALA A 66 -21.44 8.13 12.64
N ARG A 67 -20.42 7.72 11.86
CA ARG A 67 -19.04 8.22 12.01
C ARG A 67 -18.90 9.69 11.62
N THR A 68 -19.65 10.16 10.63
CA THR A 68 -19.62 11.58 10.23
C THR A 68 -20.25 12.46 11.32
N LEU A 69 -21.40 12.05 11.86
CA LEU A 69 -22.05 12.72 12.98
C LEU A 69 -21.13 12.73 14.20
N LEU A 70 -20.59 11.56 14.56
CA LEU A 70 -19.69 11.39 15.70
C LEU A 70 -18.44 12.28 15.58
N SER A 71 -17.90 12.42 14.37
CA SER A 71 -16.78 13.34 14.13
C SER A 71 -17.16 14.79 14.38
N GLY A 72 -18.38 15.20 14.01
CA GLY A 72 -18.89 16.55 14.26
C GLY A 72 -19.00 16.83 15.75
N VAL A 73 -19.57 15.89 16.51
CA VAL A 73 -19.69 16.00 17.97
C VAL A 73 -18.32 16.10 18.64
N ILE A 74 -17.39 15.17 18.34
CA ILE A 74 -16.05 15.13 18.95
C ILE A 74 -15.27 16.43 18.72
N LYS A 75 -15.42 17.06 17.55
CA LYS A 75 -14.74 18.33 17.24
C LYS A 75 -15.29 19.52 18.02
N ARG A 76 -16.55 19.48 18.46
CA ARG A 76 -17.20 20.56 19.23
C ARG A 76 -17.05 20.40 20.75
N LEU A 77 -16.62 19.23 21.23
CA LEU A 77 -16.41 19.00 22.65
C LEU A 77 -15.31 19.91 23.23
N PRO A 78 -15.52 20.51 24.42
CA PRO A 78 -14.49 21.22 25.16
C PRO A 78 -13.28 20.33 25.47
N PRO A 79 -12.05 20.88 25.53
CA PRO A 79 -10.85 20.10 25.78
C PRO A 79 -10.89 19.36 27.12
N THR A 80 -11.41 20.00 28.19
CA THR A 80 -11.52 19.38 29.51
C THR A 80 -12.42 18.16 29.52
N GLU A 81 -13.58 18.27 28.87
CA GLU A 81 -14.56 17.18 28.78
C GLU A 81 -14.02 16.04 27.91
N ARG A 82 -13.34 16.37 26.82
CA ARG A 82 -12.69 15.39 25.95
C ARG A 82 -11.59 14.61 26.67
N SER A 83 -10.74 15.26 27.46
CA SER A 83 -9.72 14.56 28.26
C SER A 83 -10.35 13.62 29.30
N THR A 84 -11.42 14.05 29.96
CA THR A 84 -12.13 13.21 30.94
C THR A 84 -12.78 12.00 30.29
N LEU A 85 -13.47 12.19 29.16
CA LEU A 85 -14.11 11.11 28.42
C LEU A 85 -13.07 10.13 27.87
N SER A 86 -11.96 10.63 27.32
CA SER A 86 -10.85 9.79 26.83
C SER A 86 -10.29 8.88 27.93
N ALA A 87 -10.06 9.43 29.13
CA ALA A 87 -9.59 8.65 30.27
C ALA A 87 -10.62 7.61 30.74
N GLU A 88 -11.90 7.98 30.78
CA GLU A 88 -12.99 7.07 31.15
C GLU A 88 -13.15 5.93 30.15
N TYR A 89 -13.15 6.23 28.85
CA TYR A 89 -13.23 5.23 27.79
C TYR A 89 -12.00 4.33 27.74
N SER A 90 -10.80 4.88 27.97
CA SER A 90 -9.57 4.07 28.07
C SER A 90 -9.65 3.09 29.24
N ALA A 91 -10.14 3.53 30.41
CA ALA A 91 -10.30 2.64 31.56
C ALA A 91 -11.37 1.57 31.30
N LYS A 92 -12.52 1.95 30.72
CA LYS A 92 -13.58 1.01 30.34
C LYS A 92 -13.11 -0.02 29.32
N LEU A 93 -12.35 0.42 28.30
CA LEU A 93 -11.77 -0.45 27.29
C LEU A 93 -10.83 -1.48 27.92
N HIS A 94 -9.89 -1.02 28.75
CA HIS A 94 -8.96 -1.89 29.46
C HIS A 94 -9.69 -2.97 30.28
N TRP A 95 -10.67 -2.57 31.08
CA TRP A 95 -11.43 -3.51 31.92
C TRP A 95 -12.22 -4.54 31.10
N GLU A 96 -12.89 -4.12 30.02
CA GLU A 96 -13.62 -5.04 29.15
C GLU A 96 -12.69 -5.97 28.35
N MET A 97 -11.51 -5.49 27.94
CA MET A 97 -10.48 -6.33 27.33
C MET A 97 -10.01 -7.42 28.28
N VAL A 98 -9.57 -7.05 29.50
CA VAL A 98 -9.14 -8.01 30.53
C VAL A 98 -10.25 -9.01 30.83
N ARG A 99 -11.48 -8.54 30.97
CA ARG A 99 -12.65 -9.39 31.20
C ARG A 99 -12.85 -10.40 30.06
N LEU A 100 -12.82 -9.96 28.80
CA LEU A 100 -12.95 -10.85 27.65
C LEU A 100 -11.82 -11.89 27.59
N GLU A 101 -10.57 -11.49 27.89
CA GLU A 101 -9.44 -12.42 27.96
C GLU A 101 -9.63 -13.46 29.06
N THR A 102 -10.14 -13.06 30.23
CA THR A 102 -10.43 -13.99 31.33
C THR A 102 -11.62 -14.92 31.04
N GLU A 103 -12.68 -14.45 30.37
CA GLU A 103 -13.88 -15.23 30.03
C GLU A 103 -13.60 -16.27 28.95
N THR A 104 -12.68 -15.98 28.02
CA THR A 104 -12.41 -16.83 26.84
C THR A 104 -11.11 -17.64 26.95
N GLY A 105 -10.19 -17.24 27.84
CA GLY A 105 -8.86 -17.85 27.95
C GLY A 105 -7.95 -17.60 26.76
N SER A 106 -8.29 -16.64 25.89
CA SER A 106 -7.51 -16.27 24.70
C SER A 106 -7.05 -14.81 24.81
N SER A 107 -5.88 -14.48 24.24
CA SER A 107 -5.37 -13.11 24.23
C SER A 107 -5.44 -12.52 22.83
N PHE A 108 -5.69 -11.21 22.74
CA PHE A 108 -5.70 -10.46 21.49
C PHE A 108 -4.37 -10.56 20.70
N LEU A 109 -3.25 -10.84 21.39
CA LEU A 109 -1.91 -10.95 20.81
C LEU A 109 -1.43 -12.39 20.50
N GLY A 110 -2.30 -13.40 20.62
CA GLY A 110 -2.05 -14.83 20.32
C GLY A 110 -0.60 -15.24 19.99
N ALA A 111 0.14 -15.73 20.99
CA ALA A 111 1.35 -16.56 20.88
C ALA A 111 2.47 -16.08 19.94
N VAL A 112 3.24 -15.06 20.36
CA VAL A 112 4.60 -14.84 19.87
C VAL A 112 5.56 -15.83 20.56
N GLY A 113 5.92 -16.92 19.86
CA GLY A 113 7.23 -17.57 19.95
C GLY A 113 7.70 -18.15 21.30
N GLY A 114 7.06 -19.20 21.80
CA GLY A 114 7.69 -20.17 22.70
C GLY A 114 8.36 -21.30 21.92
N VAL A 115 9.45 -21.01 21.21
CA VAL A 115 10.34 -22.06 20.67
C VAL A 115 11.14 -22.61 21.84
N GLY A 116 11.09 -23.93 22.01
CA GLY A 116 11.73 -24.63 23.10
C GLY A 116 13.21 -24.32 23.23
N THR A 117 13.60 -23.88 24.44
CA THR A 117 14.94 -24.10 24.95
C THR A 117 14.82 -24.94 26.20
N SER A 118 14.94 -26.25 26.01
CA SER A 118 15.45 -27.14 27.05
C SER A 118 16.85 -26.65 27.42
N GLY A 119 16.97 -25.99 28.56
CA GLY A 119 18.24 -25.53 29.10
C GLY A 119 18.14 -25.54 30.62
N GLY A 120 18.66 -26.61 31.22
CA GLY A 120 18.65 -26.80 32.66
C GLY A 120 19.43 -25.69 33.38
N ALA A 121 18.85 -25.22 34.48
CA ALA A 121 19.63 -24.67 35.58
C ALA A 121 18.93 -25.07 36.87
N SER A 122 19.56 -26.02 37.55
CA SER A 122 19.32 -26.43 38.92
C SER A 122 19.36 -25.26 39.89
N SER A 123 18.31 -25.11 40.71
CA SER A 123 18.44 -24.48 42.02
C SER A 123 17.59 -25.24 43.04
N THR A 124 18.32 -25.92 43.90
CA THR A 124 17.93 -26.70 45.06
C THR A 124 17.27 -25.82 46.13
N SER A 125 16.10 -26.22 46.64
CA SER A 125 15.79 -26.13 48.08
C SER A 125 14.55 -26.94 48.44
N GLN A 126 14.83 -28.06 49.12
CA GLN A 126 14.08 -28.81 50.12
C GLN A 126 12.74 -28.21 50.61
N THR A 127 11.69 -29.04 50.73
CA THR A 127 11.36 -29.78 51.97
C THR A 127 10.17 -30.75 51.78
N SER A 128 10.42 -32.02 52.13
CA SER A 128 9.54 -33.06 52.70
C SER A 128 8.05 -32.74 52.99
N ASN A 129 7.12 -33.60 52.55
CA ASN A 129 6.68 -34.75 53.35
C ASN A 129 5.74 -35.72 52.63
N SER A 130 5.75 -36.95 53.14
CA SER A 130 5.12 -38.21 52.76
C SER A 130 3.59 -38.26 52.70
N GLY A 131 3.06 -39.20 51.89
CA GLY A 131 1.74 -39.80 52.13
C GLY A 131 1.13 -40.50 50.90
N ALA A 132 1.36 -41.80 50.76
CA ALA A 132 0.67 -42.63 49.78
C ALA A 132 -0.81 -42.83 50.17
N THR A 133 -1.73 -42.80 49.20
CA THR A 133 -2.87 -43.73 49.13
C THR A 133 -3.54 -43.68 47.77
N SER A 134 -3.88 -44.88 47.32
CA SER A 134 -4.57 -45.29 46.11
C SER A 134 -5.94 -44.64 45.91
N GLY A 135 -6.26 -44.28 44.67
CA GLY A 135 -7.61 -43.94 44.22
C GLY A 135 -7.71 -44.03 42.71
N SER A 136 -7.91 -45.25 42.20
CA SER A 136 -8.36 -45.47 40.82
C SER A 136 -9.76 -44.87 40.69
N GLY A 137 -9.84 -43.71 40.04
CA GLY A 137 -11.08 -43.02 39.73
C GLY A 137 -11.04 -42.60 38.27
N ASN A 138 -11.77 -43.34 37.43
CA ASN A 138 -12.17 -42.89 36.10
C ASN A 138 -12.80 -41.51 36.23
N SER A 139 -12.06 -40.47 35.83
CA SER A 139 -12.63 -39.16 35.53
C SER A 139 -12.71 -39.06 34.01
N SER A 140 -13.94 -39.14 33.52
CA SER A 140 -14.32 -38.69 32.19
C SER A 140 -13.75 -37.29 31.97
N SER A 141 -12.79 -37.19 31.06
CA SER A 141 -12.26 -35.93 30.55
C SER A 141 -13.40 -35.12 29.95
N ALA A 142 -13.93 -34.18 30.72
CA ALA A 142 -14.65 -33.05 30.16
C ALA A 142 -13.63 -32.30 29.29
N GLY A 143 -13.73 -32.51 27.97
CA GLY A 143 -13.00 -31.70 27.00
C GLY A 143 -13.46 -30.26 27.18
N GLY A 144 -12.64 -29.46 27.85
CA GLY A 144 -12.75 -28.01 27.79
C GLY A 144 -12.42 -27.59 26.36
N GLU A 145 -13.44 -27.42 25.54
CA GLU A 145 -13.32 -26.62 24.33
C GLU A 145 -12.83 -25.24 24.78
N SER A 146 -11.57 -24.92 24.46
CA SER A 146 -11.08 -23.55 24.56
C SER A 146 -12.01 -22.67 23.73
N SER A 147 -12.87 -21.92 24.40
CA SER A 147 -13.82 -21.00 23.78
C SER A 147 -13.04 -19.84 23.17
N VAL A 148 -12.56 -20.02 21.94
CA VAL A 148 -11.92 -18.97 21.14
C VAL A 148 -12.81 -17.71 21.16
N MET A 149 -12.24 -16.54 21.44
CA MET A 149 -12.94 -15.25 21.33
C MET A 149 -13.70 -15.16 20.01
N SER A 150 -15.03 -15.01 20.08
CA SER A 150 -15.83 -14.75 18.89
C SER A 150 -15.70 -13.28 18.49
N LEU A 151 -15.41 -13.03 17.21
CA LEU A 151 -15.25 -11.67 16.67
C LEU A 151 -16.53 -10.84 16.83
N SER A 152 -17.70 -11.47 16.74
CA SER A 152 -18.99 -10.82 16.98
C SER A 152 -19.11 -10.30 18.42
N LEU A 153 -18.66 -11.07 19.42
CA LEU A 153 -18.67 -10.64 20.82
C LEU A 153 -17.71 -9.49 21.07
N VAL A 154 -16.55 -9.50 20.40
CA VAL A 154 -15.58 -8.39 20.47
C VAL A 154 -16.18 -7.11 19.90
N VAL A 155 -16.84 -7.18 18.74
CA VAL A 155 -17.53 -6.01 18.16
C VAL A 155 -18.67 -5.52 19.07
N GLU A 156 -19.46 -6.44 19.64
CA GLU A 156 -20.57 -6.11 20.54
C GLU A 156 -20.09 -5.36 21.80
N ARG A 157 -19.02 -5.83 22.44
CA ARG A 157 -18.56 -5.24 23.71
C ARG A 157 -17.56 -4.10 23.55
N LEU A 158 -16.64 -4.20 22.59
CA LEU A 158 -15.55 -3.25 22.42
C LEU A 158 -15.74 -2.29 21.24
N GLY A 159 -16.62 -2.61 20.28
CA GLY A 159 -16.73 -1.86 19.02
C GLY A 159 -16.98 -0.36 19.22
N SER A 160 -17.94 0.01 20.06
CA SER A 160 -18.25 1.42 20.35
C SER A 160 -17.07 2.14 21.02
N LEU A 161 -16.42 1.51 22.00
CA LEU A 161 -15.28 2.09 22.73
C LEU A 161 -14.08 2.29 21.80
N VAL A 162 -13.76 1.28 21.00
CA VAL A 162 -12.67 1.32 20.00
C VAL A 162 -12.92 2.39 18.96
N LEU A 163 -14.16 2.53 18.47
CA LEU A 163 -14.52 3.58 17.52
C LEU A 163 -14.33 4.98 18.14
N LEU A 164 -14.85 5.20 19.35
CA LEU A 164 -14.75 6.47 20.05
C LEU A 164 -13.29 6.86 20.30
N MET A 165 -12.51 5.94 20.86
CA MET A 165 -11.09 6.15 21.11
C MET A 165 -10.32 6.39 19.82
N SER A 166 -10.57 5.61 18.76
CA SER A 166 -9.90 5.82 17.47
C SER A 166 -10.19 7.20 16.89
N MET A 167 -11.44 7.67 16.98
CA MET A 167 -11.83 8.97 16.45
C MET A 167 -11.30 10.14 17.30
N ILE A 168 -11.37 10.05 18.62
CA ILE A 168 -10.77 11.05 19.52
C ILE A 168 -9.27 11.14 19.25
N GLY A 169 -8.56 10.00 19.17
CA GLY A 169 -7.13 9.94 18.93
C GLY A 169 -6.71 10.46 17.55
N THR A 170 -7.54 10.23 16.53
CA THR A 170 -7.28 10.73 15.17
C THR A 170 -7.35 12.25 15.12
N TYR A 171 -8.35 12.87 15.76
CA TYR A 171 -8.52 14.33 15.73
C TYR A 171 -7.68 15.06 16.78
N PHE A 172 -7.45 14.43 17.93
CA PHE A 172 -6.75 15.00 19.07
C PHE A 172 -5.77 13.97 19.67
N PRO A 173 -4.62 13.70 18.99
CA PRO A 173 -3.69 12.66 19.42
C PRO A 173 -3.15 12.84 20.85
N GLY A 174 -3.07 14.07 21.36
CA GLY A 174 -2.60 14.37 22.71
C GLY A 174 -3.55 13.96 23.84
N GLU A 175 -4.80 13.59 23.52
CA GLU A 175 -5.81 13.21 24.51
C GLU A 175 -5.78 11.72 24.86
N ILE A 176 -5.06 10.91 24.07
CA ILE A 176 -4.98 9.46 24.27
C ILE A 176 -3.62 9.09 24.82
N SER A 177 -3.63 8.30 25.89
CA SER A 177 -2.40 7.75 26.46
C SER A 177 -1.78 6.71 25.51
N PRO A 178 -0.44 6.55 25.49
CA PRO A 178 0.19 5.50 24.68
C PRO A 178 -0.29 4.08 25.00
N ALA A 179 -0.70 3.82 26.26
CA ALA A 179 -1.28 2.54 26.64
C ALA A 179 -2.66 2.33 26.02
N GLY A 180 -3.54 3.34 26.08
CA GLY A 180 -4.85 3.27 25.43
C GLY A 180 -4.76 3.19 23.90
N ALA A 181 -3.81 3.90 23.29
CA ALA A 181 -3.54 3.79 21.84
C ALA A 181 -3.13 2.38 21.43
N ARG A 182 -2.29 1.72 22.25
CA ARG A 182 -1.87 0.33 22.03
C ARG A 182 -3.06 -0.63 22.11
N GLU A 183 -3.88 -0.53 23.14
CA GLU A 183 -5.06 -1.39 23.32
C GLU A 183 -6.05 -1.26 22.15
N VAL A 184 -6.34 -0.03 21.73
CA VAL A 184 -7.17 0.25 20.55
C VAL A 184 -6.56 -0.38 19.30
N CYS A 185 -5.24 -0.22 19.10
CA CYS A 185 -4.52 -0.79 17.97
C CYS A 185 -4.61 -2.33 17.97
N ASP A 186 -4.40 -2.98 19.11
CA ASP A 186 -4.45 -4.44 19.24
C ASP A 186 -5.85 -4.98 18.89
N VAL A 187 -6.91 -4.31 19.36
CA VAL A 187 -8.28 -4.70 19.02
C VAL A 187 -8.58 -4.46 17.53
N LEU A 188 -8.17 -3.33 16.95
CA LEU A 188 -8.37 -3.07 15.52
C LEU A 188 -7.66 -4.09 14.63
N VAL A 189 -6.40 -4.43 14.96
CA VAL A 189 -5.63 -5.46 14.23
C VAL A 189 -6.28 -6.84 14.37
N TYR A 190 -6.83 -7.15 15.54
CA TYR A 190 -7.61 -8.37 15.74
C TYR A 190 -8.89 -8.37 14.89
N LEU A 191 -9.65 -7.27 14.87
CA LEU A 191 -10.89 -7.11 14.10
C LEU A 191 -10.67 -7.14 12.58
N LEU A 192 -9.47 -6.81 12.07
CA LEU A 192 -9.13 -7.05 10.66
C LEU A 192 -9.24 -8.53 10.26
N LYS A 193 -9.20 -9.47 11.21
CA LYS A 193 -9.34 -10.91 10.93
C LYS A 193 -10.80 -11.32 10.72
N ALA A 194 -11.75 -10.41 10.93
CA ALA A 194 -13.17 -10.65 10.80
C ALA A 194 -13.55 -11.17 9.39
N PRO A 195 -14.41 -12.19 9.28
CA PRO A 195 -14.97 -12.61 8.00
C PRO A 195 -15.94 -11.56 7.44
N GLU A 196 -16.57 -10.75 8.29
CA GLU A 196 -17.46 -9.67 7.87
C GLU A 196 -16.67 -8.53 7.24
N ARG A 197 -16.92 -8.28 5.94
CA ARG A 197 -16.19 -7.24 5.18
C ARG A 197 -16.27 -5.85 5.82
N PHE A 198 -17.44 -5.49 6.35
CA PHE A 198 -17.65 -4.17 6.94
C PHE A 198 -16.82 -3.97 8.21
N VAL A 199 -16.60 -5.02 9.02
CA VAL A 199 -15.78 -4.93 10.24
C VAL A 199 -14.32 -4.71 9.89
N ALA A 200 -13.80 -5.50 8.94
CA ALA A 200 -12.43 -5.35 8.46
C ALA A 200 -12.21 -3.99 7.78
N SER A 201 -13.15 -3.54 6.95
CA SER A 201 -13.08 -2.25 6.26
C SER A 201 -13.07 -1.05 7.22
N VAL A 202 -13.98 -1.02 8.21
CA VAL A 202 -14.00 0.03 9.24
C VAL A 202 -12.71 0.00 10.06
N SER A 203 -12.25 -1.19 10.45
CA SER A 203 -11.00 -1.32 11.22
C SER A 203 -9.79 -0.80 10.43
N ALA A 204 -9.69 -1.14 9.14
CA ALA A 204 -8.65 -0.65 8.25
C ALA A 204 -8.72 0.88 8.07
N GLU A 205 -9.91 1.44 7.93
CA GLU A 205 -10.10 2.88 7.78
C GLU A 205 -9.69 3.66 9.05
N LEU A 206 -10.06 3.15 10.23
CA LEU A 206 -9.66 3.75 11.52
C LEU A 206 -8.15 3.67 11.73
N LEU A 207 -7.53 2.54 11.41
CA LEU A 207 -6.07 2.39 11.45
C LEU A 207 -5.38 3.34 10.46
N THR A 208 -5.94 3.52 9.26
CA THR A 208 -5.38 4.43 8.25
C THR A 208 -5.42 5.87 8.74
N LYS A 209 -6.59 6.33 9.21
CA LYS A 209 -6.77 7.71 9.69
C LYS A 209 -5.95 8.00 10.95
N GLY A 210 -5.85 7.02 11.84
CA GLY A 210 -5.07 7.10 13.07
C GLY A 210 -3.63 6.59 12.94
N LEU A 211 -3.08 6.40 11.73
CA LEU A 211 -1.81 5.69 11.55
C LEU A 211 -0.66 6.31 12.34
N MET A 212 -0.60 7.65 12.44
CA MET A 212 0.42 8.33 13.23
C MET A 212 0.35 8.02 14.73
N LEU A 213 -0.84 7.75 15.26
CA LEU A 213 -1.06 7.35 16.65
C LEU A 213 -0.71 5.86 16.86
N PHE A 214 -1.11 5.01 15.93
CA PHE A 214 -1.01 3.55 16.08
C PHE A 214 0.33 2.95 15.62
N ARG A 215 1.07 3.65 14.74
CA ARG A 215 2.33 3.17 14.15
C ARG A 215 3.32 2.62 15.18
N PRO A 216 3.59 3.27 16.33
CA PRO A 216 4.53 2.75 17.33
C PRO A 216 4.11 1.40 17.94
N HIS A 217 2.83 1.03 17.80
CA HIS A 217 2.23 -0.16 18.39
C HIS A 217 2.01 -1.29 17.37
N LEU A 218 2.26 -1.05 16.07
CA LEU A 218 2.21 -2.06 15.03
C LEU A 218 3.48 -2.92 15.03
N VAL A 219 3.57 -3.88 15.95
CA VAL A 219 4.79 -4.69 16.16
C VAL A 219 5.04 -5.70 15.02
N ASP A 220 4.00 -6.36 14.50
CA ASP A 220 4.12 -7.36 13.42
C ASP A 220 3.56 -6.81 12.09
N LEU A 221 4.32 -5.90 11.49
CA LEU A 221 3.99 -5.32 10.18
C LEU A 221 3.91 -6.38 9.08
N SER A 222 4.70 -7.45 9.14
CA SER A 222 4.67 -8.52 8.15
C SER A 222 3.32 -9.22 8.08
N SER A 223 2.82 -9.67 9.24
CA SER A 223 1.52 -10.34 9.33
C SER A 223 0.39 -9.40 8.93
N LEU A 224 0.45 -8.13 9.36
CA LEU A 224 -0.53 -7.11 8.97
C LEU A 224 -0.59 -6.91 7.45
N ILE A 225 0.56 -6.74 6.79
CA ILE A 225 0.60 -6.52 5.33
C ILE A 225 0.05 -7.73 4.59
N ILE A 226 0.45 -8.94 4.98
CA ILE A 226 -0.05 -10.18 4.38
C ILE A 226 -1.56 -10.29 4.57
N GLN A 227 -2.05 -9.98 5.78
CA GLN A 227 -3.47 -10.01 6.09
C GLN A 227 -4.27 -9.01 5.25
N LEU A 228 -3.78 -7.77 5.09
CA LEU A 228 -4.43 -6.77 4.27
C LEU A 228 -4.44 -7.15 2.77
N LEU A 229 -3.36 -7.75 2.26
CA LEU A 229 -3.32 -8.28 0.89
C LEU A 229 -4.33 -9.41 0.69
N LEU A 230 -4.54 -10.26 1.71
CA LEU A 230 -5.57 -11.31 1.68
C LEU A 230 -6.99 -10.72 1.74
N ILE A 231 -7.20 -9.64 2.49
CA ILE A 231 -8.48 -8.92 2.51
C ILE A 231 -8.78 -8.34 1.13
N ASP A 232 -7.84 -7.60 0.54
CA ASP A 232 -7.96 -7.03 -0.81
C ASP A 232 -8.27 -8.09 -1.87
N MET A 233 -7.58 -9.23 -1.83
CA MET A 233 -7.87 -10.34 -2.73
C MET A 233 -9.31 -10.83 -2.60
N ARG A 234 -9.78 -11.06 -1.37
CA ARG A 234 -11.14 -11.58 -1.11
C ARG A 234 -12.21 -10.59 -1.57
N GLU A 235 -12.00 -9.29 -1.35
CA GLU A 235 -12.91 -8.25 -1.82
C GLU A 235 -13.05 -8.27 -3.34
N LYS A 236 -11.94 -8.39 -4.06
CA LYS A 236 -11.93 -8.44 -5.53
C LYS A 236 -12.59 -9.68 -6.10
N LEU A 237 -12.30 -10.86 -5.54
CA LEU A 237 -12.97 -12.11 -5.93
C LEU A 237 -14.49 -12.01 -5.84
N CYS A 238 -14.98 -11.32 -4.81
CA CYS A 238 -16.41 -11.15 -4.62
C CYS A 238 -17.03 -10.08 -5.52
N SER A 239 -16.28 -9.02 -5.85
CA SER A 239 -16.74 -8.02 -6.84
C SER A 239 -16.92 -8.64 -8.22
N ALA A 240 -15.99 -9.51 -8.65
CA ALA A 240 -16.06 -10.21 -9.93
C ALA A 240 -17.25 -11.19 -10.02
N GLN A 241 -17.68 -11.77 -8.89
CA GLN A 241 -18.88 -12.63 -8.86
C GLN A 241 -20.19 -11.83 -8.92
N SER A 242 -20.20 -10.57 -8.48
CA SER A 242 -21.39 -9.71 -8.53
C SER A 242 -21.64 -9.11 -9.91
N GLU A 243 -20.60 -9.00 -10.75
CA GLU A 243 -20.70 -8.48 -12.12
C GLU A 243 -20.95 -9.58 -13.17
N GLY A 244 -20.91 -10.86 -12.78
CA GLY A 244 -21.05 -12.02 -13.68
C GLY A 244 -22.48 -12.43 -14.04
N GLY A 245 -23.45 -11.49 -14.04
CA GLY A 245 -24.82 -11.73 -14.48
C GLY A 245 -25.03 -11.30 -15.94
N ASP A 246 -25.06 -12.29 -16.85
CA ASP A 246 -25.51 -12.21 -18.26
C ASP A 246 -25.03 -11.01 -19.11
N GLU A 247 -23.78 -11.07 -19.58
CA GLU A 247 -23.46 -10.51 -20.91
C GLU A 247 -22.74 -11.56 -21.76
N VAL A 248 -23.42 -11.99 -22.83
CA VAL A 248 -22.88 -12.83 -23.88
C VAL A 248 -21.81 -12.03 -24.64
N PRO A 249 -20.56 -12.52 -24.81
CA PRO A 249 -19.54 -11.76 -25.51
C PRO A 249 -19.78 -11.82 -27.02
N THR A 250 -20.30 -10.74 -27.60
CA THR A 250 -20.33 -10.57 -29.06
C THR A 250 -19.01 -9.95 -29.54
N GLY A 251 -18.16 -10.78 -30.16
CA GLY A 251 -17.22 -10.37 -31.22
C GLY A 251 -15.80 -9.96 -30.81
N PRO A 252 -14.77 -10.30 -31.62
CA PRO A 252 -13.38 -9.91 -31.36
C PRO A 252 -13.14 -8.48 -31.87
N GLY A 253 -13.28 -7.50 -30.98
CA GLY A 253 -13.02 -6.09 -31.31
C GLY A 253 -13.21 -5.09 -30.17
N GLY A 254 -13.15 -5.54 -28.91
CA GLY A 254 -13.44 -4.74 -27.72
C GLY A 254 -12.44 -3.60 -27.50
N SER A 255 -12.90 -2.38 -27.79
CA SER A 255 -12.26 -1.10 -27.52
C SER A 255 -11.81 -0.97 -26.05
N LEU A 256 -10.53 -0.71 -25.84
CA LEU A 256 -9.94 -0.30 -24.57
C LEU A 256 -10.36 1.14 -24.25
N ALA A 257 -11.58 1.34 -23.79
CA ALA A 257 -12.02 2.61 -23.21
C ALA A 257 -13.15 2.36 -22.21
N ASN A 258 -13.08 3.06 -21.07
CA ASN A 258 -14.05 3.16 -19.98
C ASN A 258 -14.00 2.07 -18.90
N PHE A 259 -12.94 2.12 -18.08
CA PHE A 259 -13.12 1.98 -16.64
C PHE A 259 -12.88 3.36 -16.03
N ASN A 260 -13.91 4.20 -16.01
CA ASN A 260 -13.88 5.44 -15.25
C ASN A 260 -14.73 5.27 -13.99
N GLU A 261 -14.08 5.48 -12.85
CA GLU A 261 -14.59 6.20 -11.68
C GLU A 261 -16.09 5.99 -11.38
N GLY A 262 -16.40 4.89 -10.70
CA GLY A 262 -17.67 4.68 -9.98
C GLY A 262 -17.37 4.46 -8.50
N GLY A 263 -17.91 5.33 -7.64
CA GLY A 263 -17.58 5.39 -6.22
C GLY A 263 -17.81 4.08 -5.46
N THR A 264 -16.78 3.64 -4.74
CA THR A 264 -16.81 2.51 -3.81
C THR A 264 -16.36 2.99 -2.42
N GLY A 265 -17.33 3.43 -1.62
CA GLY A 265 -17.09 3.93 -0.25
C GLY A 265 -16.50 2.90 0.72
N GLY A 266 -16.58 1.60 0.41
CA GLY A 266 -16.11 0.52 1.28
C GLY A 266 -15.03 -0.40 0.73
N SER A 267 -14.65 -0.31 -0.56
CA SER A 267 -13.84 -1.34 -1.26
C SER A 267 -12.33 -1.06 -1.31
N ASN A 268 -11.83 -0.06 -0.60
CA ASN A 268 -10.42 0.31 -0.68
C ASN A 268 -9.76 0.66 0.66
N ALA A 269 -10.43 0.44 1.80
CA ALA A 269 -9.87 0.78 3.11
C ALA A 269 -8.61 -0.04 3.43
N ALA A 270 -8.62 -1.34 3.13
CA ALA A 270 -7.46 -2.21 3.32
C ALA A 270 -6.27 -1.80 2.41
N MET A 271 -6.55 -1.47 1.14
CA MET A 271 -5.55 -0.96 0.22
C MET A 271 -5.01 0.41 0.65
N SER A 272 -5.87 1.30 1.14
CA SER A 272 -5.45 2.60 1.68
C SER A 272 -4.50 2.43 2.85
N LEU A 273 -4.81 1.51 3.79
CA LEU A 273 -3.92 1.20 4.90
C LEU A 273 -2.59 0.63 4.40
N LEU A 274 -2.61 -0.30 3.45
CA LEU A 274 -1.41 -0.86 2.83
C LEU A 274 -0.53 0.23 2.21
N VAL A 275 -1.12 1.18 1.49
CA VAL A 275 -0.41 2.27 0.83
C VAL A 275 0.24 3.20 1.85
N GLU A 276 -0.47 3.58 2.91
CA GLU A 276 0.07 4.45 3.95
C GLU A 276 1.17 3.76 4.78
N VAL A 277 1.00 2.47 5.12
CA VAL A 277 2.05 1.65 5.75
C VAL A 277 3.26 1.51 4.81
N GLY A 278 3.01 1.30 3.52
CA GLY A 278 4.02 1.25 2.46
C GLY A 278 4.80 2.54 2.28
N ALA A 279 4.14 3.70 2.42
CA ALA A 279 4.80 4.99 2.39
C ALA A 279 5.70 5.21 3.62
N CYS A 280 5.30 4.65 4.76
CA CYS A 280 6.03 4.75 6.02
C CYS A 280 7.28 3.85 6.10
N GLU A 281 7.20 2.63 5.57
CA GLU A 281 8.23 1.57 5.69
C GLU A 281 8.58 0.94 4.32
N SER A 282 8.73 1.77 3.29
CA SER A 282 8.84 1.34 1.88
C SER A 282 9.89 0.26 1.61
N ALA A 283 11.07 0.37 2.23
CA ALA A 283 12.15 -0.60 2.05
C ALA A 283 11.78 -1.98 2.63
N PHE A 284 11.21 -2.00 3.83
CA PHE A 284 10.77 -3.22 4.49
C PHE A 284 9.63 -3.88 3.70
N VAL A 285 8.62 -3.09 3.32
CA VAL A 285 7.46 -3.62 2.59
C VAL A 285 7.89 -4.23 1.26
N LEU A 286 8.72 -3.55 0.46
CA LEU A 286 9.19 -4.11 -0.82
C LEU A 286 10.01 -5.38 -0.64
N GLY A 287 10.86 -5.45 0.39
CA GLY A 287 11.59 -6.68 0.73
C GLY A 287 10.66 -7.84 1.08
N LEU A 288 9.63 -7.57 1.90
CA LEU A 288 8.60 -8.55 2.24
C LEU A 288 7.82 -9.01 1.00
N LEU A 289 7.37 -8.08 0.14
CA LEU A 289 6.67 -8.44 -1.10
C LEU A 289 7.55 -9.33 -1.97
N GLN A 290 8.84 -9.02 -2.10
CA GLN A 290 9.77 -9.83 -2.87
C GLN A 290 9.91 -11.24 -2.29
N GLN A 291 9.98 -11.40 -0.96
CA GLN A 291 9.97 -12.70 -0.30
C GLN A 291 8.67 -13.46 -0.59
N GLU A 292 7.52 -12.79 -0.44
CA GLU A 292 6.19 -13.37 -0.67
C GLU A 292 5.92 -13.73 -2.14
N MET A 293 6.57 -13.05 -3.08
CA MET A 293 6.55 -13.44 -4.49
C MET A 293 7.22 -14.80 -4.75
N HIS A 294 8.15 -15.21 -3.88
CA HIS A 294 8.80 -16.52 -3.96
C HIS A 294 8.09 -17.60 -3.12
N ASN A 295 7.13 -17.20 -2.27
CA ASN A 295 6.34 -18.13 -1.47
C ASN A 295 5.32 -18.87 -2.35
N HIS A 296 5.31 -20.19 -2.23
CA HIS A 296 4.48 -21.10 -3.02
C HIS A 296 3.16 -21.49 -2.34
N ASP A 297 3.05 -21.30 -1.03
CA ASP A 297 1.89 -21.74 -0.24
C ASP A 297 0.72 -20.74 -0.28
N ARG A 298 0.78 -19.75 -1.18
CA ARG A 298 -0.19 -18.66 -1.26
C ARG A 298 -1.35 -18.99 -2.20
N PRO A 299 -2.57 -18.53 -1.88
CA PRO A 299 -3.73 -18.76 -2.72
C PRO A 299 -3.60 -18.11 -4.10
N ALA A 300 -4.35 -18.63 -5.07
CA ALA A 300 -4.48 -18.01 -6.39
C ALA A 300 -5.00 -16.57 -6.26
N GLY A 301 -4.44 -15.64 -7.03
CA GLY A 301 -4.75 -14.21 -6.90
C GLY A 301 -3.85 -13.41 -5.96
N PHE A 302 -3.06 -14.07 -5.08
CA PHE A 302 -2.26 -13.34 -4.08
C PHE A 302 -1.18 -12.46 -4.71
N HIS A 303 -0.46 -13.00 -5.69
CA HIS A 303 0.55 -12.25 -6.43
C HIS A 303 -0.06 -11.13 -7.29
N GLU A 304 -1.34 -11.25 -7.68
CA GLU A 304 -2.06 -10.19 -8.41
C GLU A 304 -2.43 -9.04 -7.46
N SER A 305 -2.85 -9.34 -6.23
CA SER A 305 -3.03 -8.33 -5.17
C SER A 305 -1.73 -7.59 -4.84
N ILE A 306 -0.58 -8.28 -4.80
CA ILE A 306 0.73 -7.63 -4.67
C ILE A 306 0.97 -6.64 -5.80
N LEU A 307 0.74 -7.04 -7.06
CA LEU A 307 0.94 -6.16 -8.21
C LEU A 307 -0.02 -4.96 -8.22
N LEU A 308 -1.26 -5.15 -7.79
CA LEU A 308 -2.24 -4.07 -7.66
C LEU A 308 -1.83 -3.07 -6.58
N TYR A 309 -1.38 -3.56 -5.42
CA TYR A 309 -0.82 -2.73 -4.37
C TYR A 309 0.40 -1.94 -4.85
N MET A 310 1.33 -2.61 -5.55
CA MET A 310 2.50 -1.97 -6.14
C MET A 310 2.12 -0.88 -7.16
N MET A 311 1.08 -1.12 -7.97
CA MET A 311 0.55 -0.13 -8.91
C MET A 311 -0.03 1.09 -8.17
N GLU A 312 -0.80 0.86 -7.11
CA GLU A 312 -1.38 1.93 -6.30
C GLU A 312 -0.29 2.77 -5.63
N LEU A 313 0.74 2.12 -5.09
CA LEU A 313 1.88 2.79 -4.46
C LEU A 313 2.66 3.70 -5.43
N ILE A 314 2.80 3.31 -6.71
CA ILE A 314 3.35 4.20 -7.74
C ILE A 314 2.39 5.37 -8.02
N ASN A 315 1.08 5.14 -8.03
CA ASN A 315 0.12 6.19 -8.37
C ASN A 315 0.04 7.27 -7.28
N THR A 316 0.05 6.85 -6.01
CA THR A 316 -0.08 7.73 -4.84
C THR A 316 1.26 8.31 -4.38
N HIS A 317 2.32 7.50 -4.28
CA HIS A 317 3.62 7.87 -3.69
C HIS A 317 4.82 7.68 -4.63
N TYR A 318 4.69 8.04 -5.91
CA TYR A 318 5.78 7.90 -6.91
C TYR A 318 7.14 8.49 -6.49
N LEU A 319 7.15 9.60 -5.73
CA LEU A 319 8.40 10.24 -5.29
C LEU A 319 9.19 9.36 -4.31
N LEU A 320 8.50 8.69 -3.39
CA LEU A 320 9.13 7.74 -2.46
C LEU A 320 9.60 6.50 -3.22
N MET A 321 8.79 6.02 -4.16
CA MET A 321 9.11 4.83 -4.96
C MET A 321 10.32 5.01 -5.88
N CYS A 322 10.66 6.25 -6.25
CA CYS A 322 11.80 6.55 -7.09
C CYS A 322 13.12 5.99 -6.53
N ARG A 323 13.28 5.97 -5.20
CA ARG A 323 14.47 5.41 -4.53
C ARG A 323 14.50 3.88 -4.55
N HIS A 324 13.35 3.25 -4.69
CA HIS A 324 13.20 1.79 -4.61
C HIS A 324 12.85 1.13 -5.94
N LEU A 325 13.00 1.85 -7.06
CA LEU A 325 12.70 1.32 -8.39
C LEU A 325 13.40 -0.03 -8.70
N PRO A 326 14.67 -0.27 -8.30
CA PRO A 326 15.29 -1.57 -8.57
C PRO A 326 14.58 -2.73 -7.86
N ALA A 327 14.25 -2.56 -6.57
CA ALA A 327 13.50 -3.55 -5.81
C ALA A 327 12.08 -3.72 -6.39
N PHE A 328 11.44 -2.63 -6.79
CA PHE A 328 10.14 -2.67 -7.44
C PHE A 328 10.15 -3.51 -8.71
N VAL A 329 11.11 -3.25 -9.61
CA VAL A 329 11.24 -3.98 -10.88
C VAL A 329 11.62 -5.44 -10.62
N ASP A 330 12.50 -5.72 -9.66
CA ASP A 330 12.86 -7.09 -9.25
C ASP A 330 11.63 -7.89 -8.80
N THR A 331 10.75 -7.29 -8.00
CA THR A 331 9.49 -7.94 -7.57
C THR A 331 8.57 -8.20 -8.77
N VAL A 332 8.45 -7.27 -9.72
CA VAL A 332 7.68 -7.49 -10.95
C VAL A 332 8.29 -8.60 -11.82
N MET A 333 9.62 -8.67 -11.91
CA MET A 333 10.31 -9.76 -12.63
C MET A 333 10.04 -11.12 -11.99
N ALA A 334 9.99 -11.20 -10.66
CA ALA A 334 9.64 -12.44 -9.96
C ALA A 334 8.25 -12.96 -10.36
N CYS A 335 7.29 -12.08 -10.70
CA CYS A 335 5.99 -12.49 -11.24
C CYS A 335 6.08 -13.08 -12.65
N LEU A 336 7.03 -12.61 -13.45
CA LEU A 336 7.19 -12.94 -14.87
C LEU A 336 8.15 -14.10 -15.15
N ASP A 337 8.66 -14.73 -14.10
CA ASP A 337 9.57 -15.87 -14.15
C ASP A 337 9.05 -16.98 -15.10
N PRO A 338 9.80 -17.33 -16.17
CA PRO A 338 9.41 -18.36 -17.13
C PRO A 338 9.27 -19.76 -16.51
N THR A 339 9.91 -20.04 -15.37
CA THR A 339 9.84 -21.36 -14.72
C THR A 339 8.46 -21.64 -14.11
N LYS A 340 7.63 -20.59 -13.90
CA LYS A 340 6.28 -20.70 -13.31
C LYS A 340 5.22 -20.16 -14.29
N PRO A 341 4.83 -20.95 -15.32
CA PRO A 341 4.01 -20.46 -16.44
C PRO A 341 2.61 -20.01 -16.05
N GLU A 342 1.95 -20.68 -15.10
CA GLU A 342 0.61 -20.29 -14.65
C GLU A 342 0.61 -18.93 -13.93
N ARG A 343 1.57 -18.72 -13.01
CA ARG A 343 1.76 -17.42 -12.35
C ARG A 343 2.06 -16.34 -13.38
N ARG A 344 3.00 -16.60 -14.30
CA ARG A 344 3.35 -15.68 -15.38
C ARG A 344 2.12 -15.30 -16.19
N ARG A 345 1.28 -16.27 -16.58
CA ARG A 345 0.06 -16.02 -17.36
C ARG A 345 -0.90 -15.09 -16.63
N ARG A 346 -1.19 -15.33 -15.35
CA ARG A 346 -2.11 -14.49 -14.56
C ARG A 346 -1.55 -13.09 -14.27
N CYS A 347 -0.26 -13.00 -13.93
CA CYS A 347 0.37 -11.74 -13.58
C CYS A 347 0.71 -10.86 -14.79
N LEU A 348 0.86 -11.42 -15.99
CA LEU A 348 1.33 -10.70 -17.18
C LEU A 348 0.56 -9.39 -17.47
N PRO A 349 -0.79 -9.33 -17.42
CA PRO A 349 -1.51 -8.08 -17.68
C PRO A 349 -1.17 -6.99 -16.66
N LEU A 350 -1.16 -7.33 -15.36
CA LEU A 350 -0.85 -6.39 -14.29
C LEU A 350 0.62 -5.98 -14.29
N SER A 351 1.54 -6.92 -14.50
CA SER A 351 2.98 -6.61 -14.64
C SER A 351 3.22 -5.68 -15.82
N THR A 352 2.57 -5.90 -16.96
CA THR A 352 2.68 -5.02 -18.15
C THR A 352 2.17 -3.61 -17.83
N ARG A 353 1.04 -3.48 -17.12
CA ARG A 353 0.53 -2.18 -16.65
C ARG A 353 1.48 -1.49 -15.68
N CYS A 354 2.07 -2.21 -14.73
CA CYS A 354 3.07 -1.68 -13.80
C CYS A 354 4.29 -1.14 -14.55
N LEU A 355 4.87 -1.94 -15.45
CA LEU A 355 6.04 -1.54 -16.24
C LEU A 355 5.73 -0.34 -17.15
N HIS A 356 4.55 -0.33 -17.78
CA HIS A 356 4.10 0.81 -18.58
C HIS A 356 3.94 2.09 -17.73
N SER A 357 3.37 1.98 -16.53
CA SER A 357 3.26 3.10 -15.59
C SER A 357 4.64 3.64 -15.20
N LEU A 358 5.60 2.75 -14.93
CA LEU A 358 6.98 3.12 -14.63
C LEU A 358 7.63 3.90 -15.77
N VAL A 359 7.59 3.37 -17.00
CA VAL A 359 8.18 4.01 -18.19
C VAL A 359 7.53 5.37 -18.46
N ARG A 360 6.21 5.47 -18.30
CA ARG A 360 5.49 6.73 -18.51
C ARG A 360 5.83 7.78 -17.44
N ARG A 361 5.96 7.37 -16.19
CA ARG A 361 6.13 8.25 -15.03
C ARG A 361 7.59 8.66 -14.85
N PHE A 362 8.54 7.73 -14.92
CA PHE A 362 9.93 7.95 -14.54
C PHE A 362 10.83 8.05 -15.77
N PRO A 363 11.50 9.20 -16.00
CA PRO A 363 12.40 9.36 -17.13
C PRO A 363 13.65 8.49 -17.09
N MET A 364 14.03 8.01 -15.90
CA MET A 364 15.12 7.06 -15.70
C MET A 364 14.72 5.61 -16.03
N VAL A 365 13.50 5.38 -16.56
CA VAL A 365 13.04 4.06 -16.99
C VAL A 365 12.68 4.12 -18.47
N ASP A 366 13.19 3.19 -19.26
CA ASP A 366 12.82 3.07 -20.68
C ASP A 366 12.71 1.61 -21.10
N PHE A 367 11.84 1.35 -22.07
CA PHE A 367 11.57 0.00 -22.57
C PHE A 367 11.79 -0.06 -24.08
N HIS A 368 12.59 -1.03 -24.50
CA HIS A 368 12.81 -1.33 -25.91
C HIS A 368 11.96 -2.53 -26.33
N GLN A 369 10.98 -2.28 -27.19
CA GLN A 369 9.95 -3.25 -27.58
C GLN A 369 10.53 -4.48 -28.29
N GLU A 370 11.41 -4.31 -29.28
CA GLU A 370 11.87 -5.47 -30.08
C GLU A 370 12.77 -6.41 -29.28
N THR A 371 13.74 -5.84 -28.55
CA THR A 371 14.66 -6.63 -27.71
C THR A 371 14.03 -7.06 -26.39
N GLN A 372 12.83 -6.56 -26.04
CA GLN A 372 12.16 -6.80 -24.76
C GLN A 372 13.05 -6.46 -23.56
N ARG A 373 13.79 -5.34 -23.66
CA ARG A 373 14.71 -4.88 -22.61
C ARG A 373 14.15 -3.68 -21.89
N LEU A 374 14.23 -3.70 -20.56
CA LEU A 374 13.90 -2.57 -19.70
C LEU A 374 15.20 -2.02 -19.11
N ALA A 375 15.48 -0.74 -19.30
CA ALA A 375 16.57 -0.04 -18.64
C ALA A 375 16.01 0.76 -17.46
N LEU A 376 16.71 0.71 -16.34
CA LEU A 376 16.40 1.43 -15.12
C LEU A 376 17.66 2.11 -14.58
N GLY A 377 17.67 3.43 -14.57
CA GLY A 377 18.64 4.23 -13.81
C GLY A 377 18.28 4.28 -12.33
N ALA A 378 19.22 3.96 -11.46
CA ALA A 378 19.05 3.94 -10.02
C ALA A 378 19.64 5.19 -9.35
N MET A 379 19.23 5.42 -8.10
CA MET A 379 19.79 6.47 -7.25
C MET A 379 21.25 6.21 -6.88
N GLU A 380 21.65 4.94 -6.87
CA GLU A 380 23.01 4.45 -6.60
C GLU A 380 23.96 4.61 -7.79
N ALA A 381 23.68 5.55 -8.71
CA ALA A 381 24.49 5.87 -9.90
C ALA A 381 24.69 4.72 -10.93
N VAL A 382 24.02 3.59 -10.75
CA VAL A 382 24.04 2.45 -11.68
C VAL A 382 22.82 2.43 -12.59
N ILE A 383 22.96 1.79 -13.75
CA ILE A 383 21.84 1.45 -14.63
C ILE A 383 21.71 -0.06 -14.66
N VAL A 384 20.53 -0.58 -14.33
CA VAL A 384 20.21 -2.00 -14.44
C VAL A 384 19.40 -2.22 -15.70
N ILE A 385 19.84 -3.14 -16.55
CA ILE A 385 19.09 -3.60 -17.72
C ILE A 385 18.52 -4.98 -17.41
N TYR A 386 17.22 -5.13 -17.62
CA TYR A 386 16.47 -6.37 -17.46
C TYR A 386 16.07 -6.93 -18.82
N ASP A 387 16.07 -8.26 -18.94
CA ASP A 387 15.47 -8.98 -20.06
C ASP A 387 14.11 -9.51 -19.62
N LEU A 388 13.03 -9.00 -20.22
CA LEU A 388 11.66 -9.39 -19.88
C LEU A 388 11.28 -10.77 -20.42
N ARG A 389 12.02 -11.33 -21.37
CA ARG A 389 11.76 -12.67 -21.92
C ARG A 389 12.11 -13.73 -20.88
N THR A 390 13.29 -13.58 -20.28
CA THR A 390 13.82 -14.44 -19.22
C THR A 390 13.44 -13.98 -17.81
N ALA A 391 12.91 -12.76 -17.67
CA ALA A 391 12.58 -12.11 -16.40
C ALA A 391 13.77 -12.02 -15.43
N THR A 392 14.95 -11.65 -15.95
CA THR A 392 16.20 -11.60 -15.19
C THR A 392 16.98 -10.30 -15.42
N LYS A 393 17.86 -9.96 -14.46
CA LYS A 393 18.87 -8.91 -14.64
C LYS A 393 19.84 -9.36 -15.73
N TRP A 394 19.92 -8.57 -16.80
CA TRP A 394 20.77 -8.85 -17.96
C TRP A 394 22.14 -8.21 -17.81
N ARG A 395 22.20 -6.92 -17.45
CA ARG A 395 23.45 -6.18 -17.24
C ARG A 395 23.30 -5.10 -16.17
N VAL A 396 24.42 -4.77 -15.53
CA VAL A 396 24.56 -3.58 -14.68
C VAL A 396 25.64 -2.71 -15.30
N LEU A 397 25.28 -1.46 -15.64
CA LEU A 397 26.19 -0.45 -16.17
C LEU A 397 26.54 0.51 -15.05
N ASP A 398 27.83 0.65 -14.80
CA ASP A 398 28.37 1.49 -13.75
C ASP A 398 29.31 2.53 -14.34
N GLY A 399 29.28 3.72 -13.77
CA GLY A 399 30.25 4.77 -14.08
C GLY A 399 29.71 6.19 -13.99
N HIS A 400 28.40 6.41 -13.85
CA HIS A 400 27.93 7.72 -13.37
C HIS A 400 28.45 7.93 -11.94
N ALA A 401 28.72 9.19 -11.58
CA ALA A 401 29.14 9.58 -10.24
C ALA A 401 27.95 9.97 -9.35
N SER A 402 26.74 10.08 -9.91
CA SER A 402 25.51 10.35 -9.18
C SER A 402 24.28 9.71 -9.84
N ALA A 403 23.15 9.82 -9.14
CA ALA A 403 21.85 9.31 -9.54
C ALA A 403 21.51 9.59 -11.01
N VAL A 404 21.15 8.52 -11.72
CA VAL A 404 20.76 8.59 -13.12
C VAL A 404 19.36 9.23 -13.22
N SER A 405 19.28 10.32 -13.97
CA SER A 405 18.10 11.18 -14.07
C SER A 405 17.22 10.84 -15.27
N ALA A 406 17.82 10.39 -16.38
CA ALA A 406 17.08 9.95 -17.56
C ALA A 406 17.84 8.84 -18.30
N VAL A 407 17.10 7.95 -18.97
CA VAL A 407 17.65 6.94 -19.88
C VAL A 407 16.82 6.84 -21.15
N ARG A 408 17.41 6.41 -22.25
CA ARG A 408 16.70 6.13 -23.50
C ARG A 408 17.45 5.17 -24.40
N PHE A 409 16.79 4.12 -24.85
CA PHE A 409 17.28 3.24 -25.90
C PHE A 409 17.23 3.93 -27.27
N ARG A 410 18.27 3.70 -28.07
CA ARG A 410 18.19 3.94 -29.51
C ARG A 410 17.19 2.98 -30.16
N SER A 411 16.62 3.39 -31.28
CA SER A 411 15.59 2.63 -32.01
C SER A 411 16.03 1.22 -32.45
N ASP A 412 17.33 0.96 -32.54
CA ASP A 412 17.90 -0.35 -32.86
C ASP A 412 18.22 -1.21 -31.63
N GLY A 413 18.02 -0.67 -30.42
CA GLY A 413 18.32 -1.33 -29.14
C GLY A 413 19.80 -1.59 -28.85
N GLN A 414 20.73 -1.17 -29.72
CA GLN A 414 22.17 -1.45 -29.56
C GLN A 414 22.88 -0.43 -28.67
N VAL A 415 22.30 0.76 -28.55
CA VAL A 415 22.84 1.84 -27.73
C VAL A 415 21.80 2.30 -26.72
N LEU A 416 22.23 2.45 -25.47
CA LEU A 416 21.47 3.13 -24.41
C LEU A 416 22.15 4.46 -24.10
N VAL A 417 21.38 5.54 -24.03
CA VAL A 417 21.87 6.85 -23.58
C VAL A 417 21.34 7.11 -22.18
N SER A 418 22.19 7.65 -21.31
CA SER A 418 21.81 8.06 -19.95
C SER A 418 22.30 9.45 -19.62
N TYR A 419 21.60 10.13 -18.71
CA TYR A 419 21.95 11.44 -18.19
C TYR A 419 21.91 11.42 -16.66
N ALA A 420 22.93 11.97 -16.01
CA ALA A 420 22.94 12.25 -14.58
C ALA A 420 23.05 13.76 -14.36
N ALA A 421 21.99 14.35 -13.79
CA ALA A 421 21.87 15.80 -13.62
C ALA A 421 22.98 16.38 -12.75
N ARG A 422 23.24 15.76 -11.59
CA ARG A 422 24.29 16.23 -10.66
C ARG A 422 25.71 16.04 -11.19
N ASP A 423 25.93 15.06 -12.06
CA ASP A 423 27.23 14.88 -12.73
C ASP A 423 27.43 15.81 -13.92
N GLY A 424 26.33 16.40 -14.40
CA GLY A 424 26.26 17.09 -15.68
C GLY A 424 26.74 16.23 -16.83
N SER A 425 26.53 14.91 -16.82
CA SER A 425 27.10 14.00 -17.82
C SER A 425 26.05 13.21 -18.58
N VAL A 426 26.24 13.11 -19.90
CA VAL A 426 25.51 12.20 -20.77
C VAL A 426 26.44 11.09 -21.22
N ARG A 427 26.01 9.84 -21.09
CA ARG A 427 26.79 8.66 -21.44
C ARG A 427 26.07 7.77 -22.43
N TRP A 428 26.82 7.19 -23.35
CA TRP A 428 26.34 6.21 -24.33
C TRP A 428 26.90 4.86 -23.97
N TRP A 429 26.05 3.84 -23.94
CA TRP A 429 26.40 2.50 -23.51
C TRP A 429 26.10 1.50 -24.61
N ASN A 430 26.96 0.50 -24.75
CA ASN A 430 26.64 -0.66 -25.57
C ASN A 430 25.58 -1.53 -24.87
N SER A 431 24.35 -1.49 -25.39
CA SER A 431 23.22 -2.32 -24.94
C SER A 431 22.92 -3.48 -25.88
N GLY A 432 23.77 -3.74 -26.88
CA GLY A 432 23.65 -4.85 -27.82
C GLY A 432 24.03 -6.21 -27.23
N ASN A 433 23.60 -7.29 -27.90
CA ASN A 433 24.12 -8.62 -27.59
C ASN A 433 25.62 -8.61 -27.84
N ALA A 434 26.40 -8.99 -26.84
CA ALA A 434 27.74 -9.48 -27.13
C ALA A 434 27.51 -10.83 -27.82
N GLY A 435 28.03 -11.02 -29.05
CA GLY A 435 27.87 -12.28 -29.78
C GLY A 435 28.39 -13.49 -28.98
N LEU A 436 28.28 -14.71 -29.50
CA LEU A 436 28.64 -15.96 -28.81
C LEU A 436 30.03 -15.95 -28.14
N PHE A 437 30.99 -15.16 -28.64
CA PHE A 437 32.34 -15.02 -28.10
C PHE A 437 32.54 -13.88 -27.08
N GLY A 438 31.54 -13.00 -26.93
CA GLY A 438 31.60 -11.87 -26.01
C GLY A 438 31.27 -12.20 -24.56
N GLY A 439 30.87 -13.45 -24.25
CA GLY A 439 30.76 -13.94 -22.87
C GLY A 439 32.11 -14.39 -22.28
N MET A 440 33.09 -14.69 -23.13
CA MET A 440 34.40 -15.21 -22.73
C MET A 440 35.43 -14.09 -22.49
N LEU A 441 35.24 -12.95 -23.15
CA LEU A 441 35.89 -11.69 -22.83
C LEU A 441 34.92 -10.93 -21.94
N LYS A 442 35.33 -10.53 -20.72
CA LYS A 442 34.68 -9.42 -20.00
C LYS A 442 34.84 -8.15 -20.82
N MET A 443 34.16 -8.05 -21.96
CA MET A 443 34.06 -6.81 -22.73
C MET A 443 33.31 -5.86 -21.82
N HIS A 444 34.10 -4.91 -21.34
CA HIS A 444 33.84 -3.98 -20.27
C HIS A 444 32.43 -3.41 -20.33
N GLN A 445 31.96 -3.00 -19.15
CA GLN A 445 30.92 -2.00 -18.90
C GLN A 445 31.23 -0.69 -19.66
N SER A 446 31.30 -0.77 -20.99
CA SER A 446 32.00 0.19 -21.83
C SER A 446 31.02 1.25 -22.23
N CYS A 447 31.05 2.31 -21.43
CA CYS A 447 30.66 3.62 -21.89
C CYS A 447 31.39 3.89 -23.23
N LEU A 448 30.64 3.94 -24.32
CA LEU A 448 31.13 4.21 -25.67
C LEU A 448 31.66 5.64 -25.77
N LYS A 449 30.98 6.57 -25.09
CA LYS A 449 31.28 7.99 -25.08
C LYS A 449 30.67 8.64 -23.85
N GLU A 450 31.33 9.66 -23.33
CA GLU A 450 30.78 10.59 -22.35
C GLU A 450 30.82 12.01 -22.91
N HIS A 451 29.79 12.79 -22.61
CA HIS A 451 29.72 14.21 -22.90
C HIS A 451 29.36 14.99 -21.63
N LYS A 452 30.20 15.96 -21.25
CA LYS A 452 29.95 16.85 -20.12
C LYS A 452 29.14 18.05 -20.58
N LEU A 453 28.07 18.34 -19.86
CA LEU A 453 27.20 19.49 -20.04
C LEU A 453 27.63 20.64 -19.13
N ALA A 454 27.23 21.85 -19.50
CA ALA A 454 27.44 23.02 -18.66
C ALA A 454 26.75 22.81 -17.30
N ALA A 455 27.50 23.03 -16.22
CA ALA A 455 26.99 22.99 -14.87
C ALA A 455 25.84 24.00 -14.74
N LEU A 456 24.69 23.55 -14.22
CA LEU A 456 23.63 24.46 -13.81
C LEU A 456 24.04 25.08 -12.48
N LYS A 457 23.90 26.39 -12.34
CA LYS A 457 24.04 27.03 -11.03
C LYS A 457 22.91 26.50 -10.15
N GLU A 458 23.26 25.78 -9.08
CA GLU A 458 22.28 25.40 -8.08
C GLU A 458 21.59 26.68 -7.58
N GLY A 459 20.27 26.77 -7.76
CA GLY A 459 19.48 27.77 -7.06
C GLY A 459 19.72 27.58 -5.57
N GLY A 460 20.25 28.61 -4.91
CA GLY A 460 20.89 28.52 -3.60
C GLY A 460 20.18 27.62 -2.60
N ASN A 461 20.81 26.49 -2.29
CA ASN A 461 20.73 25.81 -1.00
C ASN A 461 21.94 24.86 -0.88
N GLY A 462 23.13 25.45 -0.89
CA GLY A 462 24.40 24.80 -0.55
C GLY A 462 24.55 24.59 0.96
N GLY A 463 23.60 23.89 1.56
CA GLY A 463 23.70 23.36 2.91
C GLY A 463 23.44 21.86 2.88
N ALA A 464 24.19 21.09 3.67
CA ALA A 464 23.93 19.66 3.89
C ALA A 464 22.42 19.39 4.05
N PRO A 465 21.90 18.23 3.61
CA PRO A 465 20.47 17.97 3.58
C PRO A 465 19.91 17.94 5.01
N ALA A 466 19.48 19.10 5.51
CA ALA A 466 18.66 19.20 6.69
C ALA A 466 17.23 18.82 6.28
N SER A 467 16.77 17.72 6.84
CA SER A 467 15.37 17.31 7.04
C SER A 467 14.35 17.69 5.94
N THR A 468 14.02 16.67 5.15
CA THR A 468 12.67 16.36 4.61
C THR A 468 12.02 17.27 3.54
N GLY A 469 12.48 18.50 3.29
CA GLY A 469 11.83 19.41 2.31
C GLY A 469 12.49 19.49 0.92
N GLY A 470 13.79 19.78 0.86
CA GLY A 470 14.47 20.20 -0.39
C GLY A 470 14.80 19.08 -1.38
N ALA A 471 15.16 17.89 -0.88
CA ALA A 471 15.54 16.75 -1.74
C ALA A 471 14.37 16.22 -2.58
N SER A 472 13.14 16.35 -2.08
CA SER A 472 11.92 15.94 -2.78
C SER A 472 11.58 16.89 -3.93
N ALA A 473 11.79 18.20 -3.75
CA ALA A 473 11.52 19.20 -4.77
C ALA A 473 12.42 19.05 -6.01
N GLY A 474 13.73 18.86 -5.79
CA GLY A 474 14.68 18.63 -6.90
C GLY A 474 14.38 17.33 -7.65
N LEU A 475 14.06 16.25 -6.94
CA LEU A 475 13.69 14.98 -7.57
C LEU A 475 12.38 15.09 -8.37
N LYS A 476 11.38 15.79 -7.82
CA LYS A 476 10.12 16.07 -8.51
C LYS A 476 10.35 16.84 -9.81
N GLN A 477 11.21 17.86 -9.77
CA GLN A 477 11.58 18.64 -10.95
C GLN A 477 12.25 17.76 -12.01
N ILE A 478 13.20 16.90 -11.62
CA ILE A 478 13.83 15.92 -12.53
C ILE A 478 12.78 15.02 -13.19
N ILE A 479 11.89 14.41 -12.41
CA ILE A 479 10.85 13.51 -12.95
C ILE A 479 9.92 14.22 -13.95
N GLN A 480 9.62 15.50 -13.71
CA GLN A 480 8.72 16.30 -14.55
C GLN A 480 9.37 16.78 -15.85
N THR A 481 10.68 17.02 -15.86
CA THR A 481 11.34 17.76 -16.94
C THR A 481 12.40 16.93 -17.69
N CYS A 482 13.18 16.10 -16.99
CA CYS A 482 14.36 15.47 -17.55
C CYS A 482 13.98 14.34 -18.50
N ARG A 483 13.82 14.59 -19.81
CA ARG A 483 13.37 13.55 -20.76
C ARG A 483 14.14 13.59 -22.07
N PHE A 484 14.48 12.41 -22.57
CA PHE A 484 15.02 12.21 -23.90
C PHE A 484 13.89 12.06 -24.94
N HIS A 485 14.06 12.72 -26.07
CA HIS A 485 13.16 12.64 -27.22
C HIS A 485 13.96 12.47 -28.51
N PHE A 486 13.53 11.54 -29.37
CA PHE A 486 14.07 11.45 -30.72
C PHE A 486 13.37 12.45 -31.63
N LEU A 487 14.16 13.20 -32.39
CA LEU A 487 13.69 14.04 -33.47
C LEU A 487 14.21 13.46 -34.78
N THR A 488 13.31 13.16 -35.71
CA THR A 488 13.66 12.84 -37.09
C THR A 488 13.64 14.12 -37.90
N ARG A 489 14.82 14.56 -38.35
CA ARG A 489 14.89 15.65 -39.34
C ARG A 489 14.58 15.03 -40.70
N LYS A 490 13.45 15.38 -41.31
CA LYS A 490 13.27 15.18 -42.75
C LYS A 490 14.15 16.22 -43.44
N ASP A 491 15.12 15.78 -44.23
CA ASP A 491 15.92 16.70 -45.03
C ASP A 491 15.01 17.42 -46.03
N ASN A 492 15.24 18.73 -46.19
CA ASN A 492 14.64 19.48 -47.29
C ASN A 492 15.21 18.94 -48.61
N PRO A 493 14.42 18.84 -49.69
CA PRO A 493 14.82 18.22 -50.95
C PRO A 493 15.81 19.07 -51.78
N GLY A 494 16.79 19.71 -51.15
CA GLY A 494 17.74 20.61 -51.79
C GLY A 494 19.20 20.43 -51.39
N ASP A 495 19.54 19.59 -50.41
CA ASP A 495 20.92 19.33 -50.02
C ASP A 495 21.33 17.95 -50.56
N GLY A 496 21.95 17.98 -51.75
CA GLY A 496 22.58 16.79 -52.31
C GLY A 496 23.70 16.33 -51.39
N ASN A 497 23.68 15.03 -51.05
CA ASN A 497 24.78 14.25 -50.48
C ASN A 497 24.77 13.98 -48.96
N SER A 498 23.66 13.46 -48.39
CA SER A 498 23.71 12.42 -47.35
C SER A 498 22.35 11.74 -47.19
N ASP A 499 22.16 10.56 -47.80
CA ASP A 499 20.87 9.85 -47.87
C ASP A 499 20.51 9.06 -46.59
N GLN A 500 21.02 9.49 -45.42
CA GLN A 500 20.72 8.87 -44.13
C GLN A 500 20.03 9.89 -43.20
N PRO A 501 18.82 9.58 -42.69
CA PRO A 501 18.15 10.47 -41.76
C PRO A 501 19.01 10.65 -40.51
N LYS A 502 19.44 11.89 -40.26
CA LYS A 502 20.18 12.22 -39.03
C LYS A 502 19.24 12.08 -37.84
N HIS A 503 19.49 11.08 -37.00
CA HIS A 503 18.76 10.91 -35.75
C HIS A 503 19.29 11.91 -34.72
N ILE A 504 18.44 12.85 -34.30
CA ILE A 504 18.79 13.83 -33.27
C ILE A 504 18.16 13.38 -31.95
N LEU A 505 18.99 13.27 -30.91
CA LEU A 505 18.54 13.04 -29.55
C LEU A 505 18.46 14.37 -28.81
N ARG A 506 17.26 14.74 -28.35
CA ARG A 506 17.03 15.92 -27.53
C ARG A 506 16.86 15.53 -26.08
N LEU A 507 17.72 16.03 -25.20
CA LEU A 507 17.54 16.00 -23.76
C LEU A 507 16.90 17.31 -23.30
N THR A 508 15.76 17.22 -22.61
CA THR A 508 15.26 18.31 -21.77
C THR A 508 15.85 18.13 -20.37
N ARG A 509 16.33 19.20 -19.75
CA ARG A 509 17.01 19.19 -18.44
C ARG A 509 16.11 19.71 -17.34
N GLU A 510 16.60 19.63 -16.10
CA GLU A 510 15.92 20.05 -14.88
C GLU A 510 15.51 21.53 -14.89
N ASP A 511 16.27 22.41 -15.53
CA ASP A 511 15.97 23.84 -15.74
C ASP A 511 15.09 24.11 -16.97
N ALA A 512 14.49 23.07 -17.55
CA ALA A 512 13.77 23.09 -18.83
C ALA A 512 14.60 23.51 -20.05
N SER A 513 15.93 23.64 -19.92
CA SER A 513 16.81 23.83 -21.08
C SER A 513 16.87 22.57 -21.93
N GLN A 514 17.10 22.74 -23.24
CA GLN A 514 17.16 21.64 -24.20
C GLN A 514 18.57 21.55 -24.79
N VAL A 515 19.13 20.34 -24.79
CA VAL A 515 20.41 20.03 -25.42
C VAL A 515 20.18 18.95 -26.48
N GLN A 516 20.76 19.14 -27.67
CA GLN A 516 20.65 18.20 -28.77
C GLN A 516 21.98 17.52 -29.03
N PHE A 517 21.92 16.22 -29.30
CA PHE A 517 23.04 15.38 -29.66
C PHE A 517 22.75 14.71 -31.00
N LEU A 518 23.76 14.64 -31.87
CA LEU A 518 23.71 13.81 -33.06
C LEU A 518 24.05 12.36 -32.66
N LEU A 519 23.22 11.41 -33.06
CA LEU A 519 23.39 9.98 -32.76
C LEU A 519 24.12 9.20 -33.84
#